data_AF-L0R6A0-F1
#
_entry.id   AF-L0R6A0-F1
#
_cell.length_a   1.000
_cell.length_b   1.000
_cell.length_c   1.000
_cell.angle_alpha   90.00
_cell.angle_beta   90.00
_cell.angle_gamma   90.00
#
_symmetry.space_group_name_H-M   'P 1'
#
loop_
_entity.id
_entity.type
_entity.pdbx_description
1 polymer ?
#
loop_
_entity_poly.entity_id
_entity_poly.type
_entity_poly.pdbx_seq_one_letter_code
_entity_poly.pdbx_strand_id
1 'polypeptide(L)'
;VGAANAMKVFAKLGYKVKVYNDQTVEQLKQVLLGVSKEDHSSSASLVCVLLSHGDEGVFFGTDGSVELKYLTSLFRGDRVKSLVGKPRLF
;
A
#
# COMPACT_ATOMS: atom_id res chain seq x y z
N VAL A 1 -13.93 11.93 -3.09
CA VAL A 1 -14.85 10.85 -3.53
C VAL A 1 -14.18 9.48 -3.57
N GLY A 2 -12.93 9.35 -4.05
CA GLY A 2 -12.24 8.05 -4.20
C GLY A 2 -12.00 7.26 -2.90
N ALA A 3 -11.28 7.85 -1.93
CA ALA A 3 -10.83 7.12 -0.73
C ALA A 3 -11.97 6.51 0.10
N ALA A 4 -13.04 7.27 0.36
CA ALA A 4 -14.19 6.81 1.13
C ALA A 4 -14.92 5.63 0.46
N ASN A 5 -14.98 5.61 -0.87
CA ASN A 5 -15.61 4.51 -1.61
C ASN A 5 -14.73 3.27 -1.60
N ALA A 6 -13.42 3.42 -1.83
CA ALA A 6 -12.47 2.31 -1.72
C ALA A 6 -12.53 1.66 -0.33
N MET A 7 -12.51 2.48 0.73
CA MET A 7 -12.63 2.00 2.11
C MET A 7 -13.91 1.17 2.32
N LYS A 8 -15.07 1.70 1.89
CA LYS A 8 -16.36 1.00 2.02
C LYS A 8 -16.38 -0.32 1.25
N VAL A 9 -15.86 -0.34 0.02
CA VAL A 9 -15.83 -1.54 -0.81
C VAL A 9 -14.93 -2.61 -0.21
N PHE A 10 -13.69 -2.28 0.15
CA PHE A 10 -12.76 -3.25 0.71
C PHE A 10 -13.17 -3.73 2.11
N ALA A 11 -13.79 -2.87 2.93
CA ALA A 11 -14.39 -3.29 4.19
C ALA A 11 -15.52 -4.32 3.97
N LYS A 12 -16.40 -4.11 2.97
CA LYS A 12 -17.45 -5.07 2.60
C LYS A 12 -16.91 -6.39 2.07
N LEU A 13 -15.74 -6.37 1.43
CA LEU A 13 -15.04 -7.57 0.96
C LEU A 13 -14.27 -8.30 2.08
N GLY A 14 -14.34 -7.83 3.33
CA GLY A 14 -13.73 -8.48 4.49
C GLY A 14 -12.29 -8.08 4.78
N TYR A 15 -11.75 -7.04 4.13
CA TYR A 15 -10.42 -6.54 4.43
C TYR A 15 -10.40 -5.73 5.72
N LYS A 16 -9.32 -5.89 6.51
CA LYS A 16 -8.97 -4.96 7.58
C LYS A 16 -8.37 -3.68 6.98
N VAL A 17 -9.21 -2.68 6.73
CA VAL A 17 -8.80 -1.44 6.07
C VAL A 17 -8.09 -0.48 7.04
N LYS A 18 -6.91 0.01 6.66
CA LYS A 18 -6.18 1.11 7.32
C LYS A 18 -6.12 2.30 6.34
N VAL A 19 -6.39 3.52 6.81
CA VAL A 19 -6.42 4.73 5.98
C VAL A 19 -5.39 5.73 6.50
N TYR A 20 -4.59 6.28 5.59
CA TYR A 20 -3.57 7.29 5.87
C TYR A 20 -3.78 8.45 4.89
N ASN A 21 -3.98 9.66 5.42
CA ASN A 21 -4.24 10.86 4.62
C ASN A 21 -3.01 11.76 4.63
N ASP A 22 -2.77 12.46 3.51
CA ASP A 22 -1.80 13.57 3.40
C ASP A 22 -0.41 13.25 3.95
N GLN A 23 0.11 12.07 3.57
CA GLN A 23 1.42 11.61 3.99
C GLN A 23 2.54 12.34 3.26
N THR A 24 3.59 12.72 3.97
CA THR A 24 4.89 13.04 3.36
C THR A 24 5.48 11.80 2.70
N VAL A 25 6.47 11.97 1.83
CA VAL A 25 7.20 10.85 1.22
C VAL A 25 7.77 9.93 2.29
N GLU A 26 8.37 10.48 3.35
CA GLU A 26 8.95 9.65 4.41
C GLU A 26 7.87 8.90 5.20
N GLN A 27 6.75 9.55 5.54
CA GLN A 27 5.63 8.88 6.21
C GLN A 27 5.05 7.74 5.36
N LEU A 28 4.87 7.97 4.05
CA LEU A 28 4.41 6.94 3.12
C LEU A 28 5.35 5.72 3.10
N LYS A 29 6.67 5.96 3.03
CA LYS A 29 7.67 4.88 3.10
C LYS A 29 7.57 4.11 4.40
N GLN A 30 7.45 4.80 5.54
CA GLN A 30 7.34 4.16 6.85
C GLN A 30 6.06 3.33 6.98
N VAL A 31 4.94 3.82 6.47
CA VAL A 31 3.67 3.08 6.45
C VAL A 31 3.82 1.79 5.66
N LEU A 32 4.29 1.87 4.40
CA LEU A 32 4.43 0.68 3.55
C LEU A 32 5.50 -0.29 4.08
N LEU A 33 6.60 0.23 4.61
CA LEU A 33 7.63 -0.59 5.26
C LEU A 33 7.08 -1.29 6.50
N GLY A 34 6.27 -0.60 7.31
CA GLY A 34 5.57 -1.19 8.45
C GLY A 34 4.68 -2.35 8.02
N VAL A 35 3.83 -2.15 7.00
CA VAL A 35 2.95 -3.21 6.47
C VAL A 35 3.78 -4.37 5.90
N SER A 36 4.90 -4.11 5.22
CA SER A 36 5.76 -5.18 4.69
C SER A 36 6.38 -6.08 5.78
N LYS A 37 6.50 -5.56 7.00
CA LYS A 37 7.02 -6.27 8.18
C LYS A 37 5.95 -6.97 9.01
N GLU A 38 4.66 -6.72 8.73
CA GLU A 38 3.57 -7.44 9.39
C GLU A 38 3.56 -8.93 9.00
N ASP A 39 3.08 -9.79 9.91
CA ASP A 39 2.86 -11.19 9.58
C ASP A 39 1.52 -11.36 8.85
N HIS A 40 1.60 -11.63 7.55
CA HIS A 40 0.45 -11.87 6.69
C HIS A 40 0.06 -13.35 6.59
N SER A 41 0.62 -14.24 7.41
CA SER A 41 0.43 -15.69 7.27
C SER A 41 -1.04 -16.10 7.29
N SER A 42 -1.86 -15.42 8.10
CA SER A 42 -3.31 -15.61 8.20
C SER A 42 -4.15 -14.80 7.19
N SER A 43 -3.52 -13.96 6.38
CA SER A 43 -4.19 -13.18 5.33
C SER A 43 -4.23 -13.95 4.01
N ALA A 44 -5.33 -13.82 3.25
CA ALA A 44 -5.45 -14.43 1.92
C ALA A 44 -4.79 -13.58 0.81
N SER A 45 -4.77 -12.25 0.98
CA SER A 45 -4.27 -11.28 0.00
C SER A 45 -3.90 -9.95 0.69
N LEU A 46 -3.16 -9.10 -0.03
CA LEU A 46 -2.88 -7.71 0.33
C LEU A 46 -3.41 -6.77 -0.77
N VAL A 47 -4.04 -5.67 -0.36
CA VAL A 47 -4.45 -4.58 -1.26
C VAL A 47 -3.85 -3.27 -0.73
N CYS A 48 -3.20 -2.51 -1.61
CA CYS A 48 -2.71 -1.17 -1.34
C CYS A 48 -3.35 -0.20 -2.34
N VAL A 49 -4.18 0.73 -1.87
CA VAL A 49 -4.80 1.74 -2.73
C VAL A 49 -4.05 3.06 -2.56
N LEU A 50 -3.33 3.48 -3.60
CA LEU A 50 -2.51 4.69 -3.59
C LEU A 50 -3.25 5.81 -4.34
N LEU A 51 -3.62 6.88 -3.64
CA LEU A 51 -4.37 8.01 -4.20
C LEU A 51 -3.57 9.29 -4.00
N SER A 52 -3.00 9.83 -5.07
CA SER A 52 -2.31 11.11 -5.08
C SER A 52 -2.26 11.66 -6.50
N HIS A 53 -1.70 12.86 -6.65
CA HIS A 53 -1.15 13.26 -7.94
C HIS A 53 -0.04 12.27 -8.32
N GLY A 54 0.07 12.01 -9.61
CA GLY A 54 1.05 11.08 -10.16
C GLY A 54 1.49 11.56 -11.53
N ASP A 55 2.70 11.20 -11.88
CA ASP A 55 3.26 11.29 -13.22
C ASP A 55 3.92 9.94 -13.54
N GLU A 56 4.43 9.75 -14.75
CA GLU A 56 4.98 8.48 -15.18
C GLU A 56 6.07 7.96 -14.22
N GLY A 57 5.77 6.84 -13.54
CA GLY A 57 6.68 6.17 -12.62
C GLY A 57 6.83 6.80 -11.22
N VAL A 58 6.17 7.92 -10.93
CA VAL A 58 6.29 8.62 -9.65
C VAL A 58 4.95 8.76 -8.91
N PHE A 59 5.04 8.75 -7.58
CA PHE A 59 3.93 8.98 -6.67
C PHE A 59 4.27 10.13 -5.74
N PHE A 60 3.31 11.04 -5.50
CA PHE A 60 3.55 12.24 -4.70
C PHE A 60 3.10 12.06 -3.25
N GLY A 61 4.00 12.35 -2.32
CA GLY A 61 3.63 12.76 -0.96
C GLY A 61 3.36 14.27 -0.92
N THR A 62 3.03 14.78 0.26
CA THR A 62 2.74 16.22 0.46
C THR A 62 3.96 17.13 0.28
N ASP A 63 5.17 16.59 0.35
CA ASP A 63 6.46 17.30 0.33
C ASP A 63 7.34 16.97 -0.89
N GLY A 64 6.89 16.09 -1.79
CA GLY A 64 7.66 15.71 -2.98
C GLY A 64 7.23 14.39 -3.61
N SER A 65 8.06 13.86 -4.49
CA SER A 65 7.81 12.61 -5.23
C SER A 65 8.69 11.45 -4.78
N VAL A 66 8.21 10.24 -4.99
CA VAL A 66 8.95 8.99 -4.82
C VAL A 66 8.65 8.03 -5.97
N GLU A 67 9.61 7.21 -6.35
CA GLU A 67 9.39 6.20 -7.39
C GLU A 67 8.32 5.19 -6.94
N LEU A 68 7.30 4.99 -7.78
CA LEU A 68 6.27 3.97 -7.54
C LEU A 68 6.88 2.56 -7.47
N LYS A 69 7.93 2.33 -8.27
CA LYS A 69 8.69 1.07 -8.26
C LYS A 69 9.37 0.83 -6.91
N TYR A 70 9.86 1.87 -6.23
CA TYR A 70 10.41 1.73 -4.89
C TYR A 70 9.33 1.26 -3.90
N LEU A 71 8.17 1.93 -3.90
CA LEU A 71 7.06 1.60 -2.98
C LEU A 71 6.56 0.16 -3.17
N THR A 72 6.31 -0.25 -4.40
CA THR A 72 5.87 -1.62 -4.72
C THR A 72 6.96 -2.66 -4.45
N SER A 73 8.24 -2.29 -4.60
CA SER A 73 9.36 -3.21 -4.32
C SER A 73 9.46 -3.66 -2.87
N LEU A 74 8.86 -2.93 -1.92
CA LEU A 74 8.82 -3.31 -0.50
C LEU A 74 8.06 -4.63 -0.29
N PHE A 75 7.19 -5.01 -1.23
CA PHE A 75 6.33 -6.20 -1.13
C PHE A 75 6.74 -7.33 -2.08
N ARG A 76 7.97 -7.31 -2.62
CA ARG A 76 8.47 -8.43 -3.42
C ARG A 76 8.50 -9.73 -2.61
N GLY A 77 8.29 -10.86 -3.28
CA GLY A 77 8.16 -12.18 -2.64
C GLY A 77 9.41 -12.63 -1.87
N ASP A 78 10.59 -12.14 -2.24
CA ASP A 78 11.85 -12.36 -1.52
C ASP A 78 11.94 -11.57 -0.20
N ARG A 79 11.15 -10.49 -0.05
CA ARG A 79 11.15 -9.61 1.13
C ARG A 79 10.03 -9.91 2.12
N VAL A 80 8.85 -10.31 1.63
CA VAL A 80 7.67 -10.57 2.47
C VAL A 80 7.24 -12.04 2.34
N LYS A 81 7.93 -12.92 3.11
CA LYS A 81 7.71 -14.38 3.06
C LYS A 81 6.26 -14.79 3.34
N SER A 82 5.59 -14.10 4.26
CA SER A 82 4.20 -14.35 4.65
C SER A 82 3.17 -14.05 3.53
N LEU A 83 3.61 -13.39 2.45
CA LEU A 83 2.83 -13.12 1.23
C LEU A 83 3.25 -13.97 0.02
N VAL A 84 4.18 -14.92 0.15
CA VAL A 84 4.56 -15.80 -0.97
C VAL A 84 3.35 -16.63 -1.40
N GLY A 85 3.09 -16.69 -2.71
CA GLY A 85 1.92 -17.36 -3.28
C GLY A 85 0.59 -16.62 -3.12
N LYS A 86 0.57 -15.46 -2.44
CA LYS A 86 -0.65 -14.67 -2.19
C LYS A 86 -0.75 -13.46 -3.13
N PRO A 87 -1.97 -13.10 -3.61
CA PRO A 87 -2.17 -11.90 -4.42
C PRO A 87 -1.78 -10.62 -3.68
N ARG A 88 -1.12 -9.70 -4.41
CA ARG A 88 -0.79 -8.34 -3.99
C ARG A 88 -1.33 -7.38 -5.05
N LEU A 89 -2.31 -6.58 -4.67
CA LEU A 89 -2.99 -5.64 -5.57
C LEU A 89 -2.55 -4.22 -5.21
N PHE A 90 -2.14 -3.45 -6.22
CA PHE A 90 -1.75 -2.05 -6.13
C PHE A 90 -2.57 -1.23 -7.12
#